data_AF-A0A317YM45-F1
#
_entry.id   AF-A0A317YM45-F1
#
_cell.length_a   1.000
_cell.length_b   1.000
_cell.length_c   1.000
_cell.angle_alpha   90.00
_cell.angle_beta   90.00
_cell.angle_gamma   90.00
#
_symmetry.space_group_name_H-M   'P 1'
#
loop_
_entity.id
_entity.type
_entity.pdbx_description
1 polymer ?
#
loop_
_entity_poly.entity_id
_entity_poly.type
_entity_poly.pdbx_seq_one_letter_code
_entity_poly.pdbx_strand_id
1 'polypeptide(L)'
;DGNNLTVDQGFYQTETPTHNVGDKVWEDLNKDGIQDQNEPGIANVKVTLKDADGNVVDTRTTDDKGNYLFEKVKEGEYTIEFETPEGYTPTQTGQGRVSTDSNGTSSLILVEGNDDLTIDSGFYKEPVTHKVGDKVWDDLNKDGIQDDNEPGISNVKVLSRIHS
;
A
#
# COMPACT_ATOMS: atom_id res chain seq x y z
N ASP A 1 26.31 -50.31 44.46
CA ASP A 1 24.98 -50.59 43.89
C ASP A 1 24.11 -49.35 43.84
N GLY A 2 23.48 -49.13 42.68
CA GLY A 2 22.16 -48.50 42.63
C GLY A 2 22.13 -47.03 42.20
N ASN A 3 22.29 -46.80 40.91
CA ASN A 3 21.86 -45.58 40.21
C ASN A 3 20.44 -45.17 40.62
N ASN A 4 20.25 -43.90 40.98
CA ASN A 4 18.98 -43.21 40.76
C ASN A 4 19.26 -41.83 40.17
N LEU A 5 19.62 -41.85 38.88
CA LEU A 5 19.48 -40.69 38.00
C LEU A 5 17.98 -40.47 37.85
N THR A 6 17.40 -39.62 38.70
CA THR A 6 16.02 -39.17 38.55
C THR A 6 15.94 -38.37 37.26
N VAL A 7 15.73 -39.08 36.17
CA VAL A 7 14.93 -38.73 34.99
C VAL A 7 14.66 -37.23 34.89
N ASP A 8 15.64 -36.51 34.37
CA ASP A 8 15.43 -35.23 33.71
C ASP A 8 14.81 -35.56 32.34
N GLN A 9 13.49 -35.74 32.30
CA GLN A 9 12.76 -35.71 31.03
C GLN A 9 12.74 -34.25 30.59
N GLY A 10 13.83 -33.84 29.95
CA GLY A 10 13.89 -32.60 29.19
C GLY A 10 12.68 -32.56 28.26
N PHE A 11 11.76 -31.65 28.56
CA PHE A 11 10.71 -31.27 27.63
C PHE A 11 11.41 -30.66 26.42
N TYR A 12 11.60 -31.44 25.35
CA TYR A 12 11.99 -30.89 24.07
C TYR A 12 10.82 -30.05 23.57
N GLN A 13 10.82 -28.78 23.93
CA GLN A 13 9.94 -27.77 23.36
C GLN A 13 10.42 -27.60 21.92
N THR A 14 9.84 -28.36 20.99
CA THR A 14 10.08 -28.18 19.56
C THR A 14 9.50 -26.83 19.19
N GLU A 15 10.34 -25.78 19.16
CA GLU A 15 9.91 -24.48 18.69
C GLU A 15 9.44 -24.64 17.24
N THR A 16 8.20 -24.24 16.97
CA THR A 16 7.67 -24.18 15.61
C THR A 16 8.56 -23.24 14.80
N PRO A 17 8.99 -23.61 13.59
CA PRO A 17 9.72 -22.70 12.72
C PRO A 17 8.96 -21.38 12.55
N THR A 18 9.72 -20.30 12.41
CA THR A 18 9.18 -18.97 12.21
C THR A 18 9.89 -18.26 11.07
N HIS A 19 9.16 -17.47 10.31
CA HIS A 19 9.65 -16.75 9.13
C HIS A 19 9.23 -15.28 9.20
N ASN A 20 9.92 -14.43 8.44
CA ASN A 20 9.56 -13.03 8.30
C ASN A 20 8.64 -12.84 7.09
N VAL A 21 7.68 -11.93 7.22
CA VAL A 21 6.71 -11.63 6.16
C VAL A 21 6.57 -10.12 5.98
N GLY A 22 6.63 -9.65 4.74
CA GLY A 22 6.28 -8.27 4.40
C GLY A 22 6.81 -7.82 3.05
N ASP A 23 6.97 -6.51 2.91
CA ASP A 23 8.17 -5.82 2.40
C ASP A 23 7.79 -4.34 2.23
N LYS A 24 6.82 -4.01 1.36
CA LYS A 24 6.62 -2.62 0.93
C LYS A 24 5.18 -2.20 0.63
N VAL A 25 4.88 -0.94 0.95
CA VAL A 25 3.73 -0.18 0.44
C VAL A 25 4.25 1.02 -0.34
N TRP A 26 3.78 1.24 -1.57
CA TRP A 26 4.33 2.29 -2.44
C TRP A 26 3.28 3.10 -3.20
N GLU A 27 3.68 4.30 -3.60
CA GLU A 27 2.92 5.16 -4.48
C GLU A 27 3.25 4.83 -5.93
N ASP A 28 2.34 4.12 -6.58
CA ASP A 28 2.37 3.79 -7.99
C ASP A 28 2.05 5.06 -8.81
N LEU A 29 3.08 5.65 -9.39
CA LEU A 29 3.01 6.95 -10.07
C LEU A 29 2.46 6.81 -11.49
N ASN A 30 2.63 5.64 -12.10
CA ASN A 30 2.27 5.39 -13.50
C ASN A 30 1.00 4.53 -13.64
N LYS A 31 0.48 4.00 -12.53
CA LYS A 31 -0.71 3.14 -12.37
C LYS A 31 -0.60 1.78 -13.04
N ASP A 32 0.61 1.26 -13.22
CA ASP A 32 0.83 -0.03 -13.90
C ASP A 32 0.82 -1.24 -12.96
N GLY A 33 0.79 -1.02 -11.65
CA GLY A 33 0.76 -2.06 -10.63
C GLY A 33 2.10 -2.76 -10.39
N ILE A 34 3.20 -2.21 -10.90
CA ILE A 34 4.55 -2.70 -10.75
C ILE A 34 5.34 -1.70 -9.93
N GLN A 35 6.17 -2.19 -9.02
CA GLN A 35 7.02 -1.36 -8.20
C GLN A 35 8.25 -0.88 -8.98
N ASP A 36 8.22 0.37 -9.42
CA ASP A 36 9.32 1.00 -10.16
C ASP A 36 10.36 1.68 -9.24
N GLN A 37 11.59 1.84 -9.74
CA GLN A 37 12.71 2.40 -8.97
C GLN A 37 12.48 3.85 -8.52
N ASN A 38 11.72 4.62 -9.29
CA ASN A 38 11.42 6.03 -9.03
C ASN A 38 10.13 6.24 -8.20
N GLU A 39 9.51 5.16 -7.73
CA GLU A 39 8.26 5.23 -6.99
C GLU A 39 8.51 5.25 -5.48
N PRO A 40 8.02 6.29 -4.78
CA PRO A 40 8.26 6.44 -3.36
C PRO A 40 7.41 5.44 -2.56
N GLY A 41 7.92 5.06 -1.38
CA GLY A 41 7.10 4.35 -0.41
C GLY A 41 6.05 5.25 0.23
N ILE A 42 4.98 4.64 0.77
CA ILE A 42 3.95 5.37 1.53
C ILE A 42 4.13 5.07 3.01
N ALA A 43 4.41 6.11 3.80
CA ALA A 43 4.58 6.01 5.23
C ALA A 43 3.26 5.96 5.99
N ASN A 44 3.30 5.46 7.21
CA ASN A 44 2.18 5.45 8.16
C ASN A 44 0.96 4.63 7.71
N VAL A 45 1.15 3.66 6.81
CA VAL A 45 0.10 2.73 6.39
C VAL A 45 0.01 1.59 7.40
N LYS A 46 -1.19 1.36 7.94
CA LYS A 46 -1.43 0.25 8.85
C LYS A 46 -1.52 -1.07 8.07
N VAL A 47 -0.74 -2.05 8.49
CA VAL A 47 -0.76 -3.41 7.97
C VAL A 47 -1.13 -4.37 9.10
N THR A 48 -2.11 -5.23 8.88
CA THR A 48 -2.66 -6.14 9.90
C THR A 48 -2.47 -7.58 9.46
N LEU A 49 -1.88 -8.40 10.34
CA LEU A 49 -1.77 -9.84 10.15
C LEU A 49 -2.87 -10.54 10.94
N LYS A 50 -3.66 -11.38 10.27
CA LYS A 50 -4.74 -12.18 10.87
C LYS A 50 -4.47 -13.67 10.69
N ASP A 51 -4.78 -14.48 11.69
CA ASP A 51 -4.75 -15.94 11.59
C ASP A 51 -5.90 -16.47 10.70
N ALA A 52 -5.91 -17.78 10.47
CA ALA A 52 -6.94 -18.47 9.68
C ALA A 52 -8.37 -18.33 10.24
N ASP A 53 -8.51 -18.06 11.54
CA ASP A 53 -9.80 -17.81 12.21
C ASP A 53 -10.25 -16.34 12.09
N GLY A 54 -9.40 -15.47 11.52
CA GLY A 54 -9.65 -14.04 11.33
C GLY A 54 -9.29 -13.18 12.55
N ASN A 55 -8.63 -13.74 13.57
CA ASN A 55 -8.18 -12.96 14.72
C ASN A 55 -6.92 -12.17 14.36
N VAL A 56 -6.83 -10.93 14.85
CA VAL A 56 -5.62 -10.12 14.69
C VAL A 56 -4.50 -10.70 15.54
N VAL A 57 -3.41 -11.09 14.89
CA VAL A 57 -2.20 -11.63 15.52
C VAL A 57 -1.19 -10.52 15.78
N ASP A 58 -1.01 -9.61 14.81
CA ASP A 58 -0.08 -8.49 14.91
C ASP A 58 -0.50 -7.33 14.01
N THR A 59 0.06 -6.15 14.24
CA THR A 59 -0.10 -4.95 13.42
C THR A 59 1.23 -4.23 13.26
N ARG A 60 1.49 -3.71 12.07
CA ARG A 60 2.63 -2.85 11.74
C ARG A 60 2.16 -1.56 11.10
N THR A 61 3.05 -0.59 11.08
CA THR A 61 2.88 0.69 10.40
C THR A 61 4.10 0.90 9.53
N THR A 62 3.90 1.24 8.25
CA THR A 62 5.02 1.42 7.32
C THR A 62 5.89 2.61 7.70
N ASP A 63 7.20 2.47 7.49
CA ASP A 63 8.18 3.53 7.71
C ASP A 63 8.16 4.61 6.61
N ASP A 64 9.03 5.61 6.72
CA ASP A 64 9.15 6.72 5.74
C ASP A 64 9.46 6.27 4.30
N LYS A 65 9.92 5.04 4.12
CA LYS A 65 10.23 4.42 2.83
C LYS A 65 9.18 3.39 2.42
N GLY A 66 8.07 3.29 3.16
CA GLY A 66 6.98 2.37 2.90
C GLY A 66 7.23 0.94 3.38
N ASN A 67 8.32 0.67 4.10
CA ASN A 67 8.64 -0.70 4.48
C ASN A 67 7.88 -1.13 5.72
N TYR A 68 7.53 -2.42 5.79
CA TYR A 68 7.01 -3.07 6.99
C TYR A 68 7.53 -4.50 7.09
N LEU A 69 7.58 -5.05 8.30
CA LEU A 69 8.00 -6.43 8.51
C LEU A 69 7.30 -7.03 9.74
N PHE A 70 6.68 -8.19 9.54
CA PHE A 70 6.31 -9.10 10.62
C PHE A 70 7.45 -10.09 10.83
N GLU A 71 8.11 -10.00 11.97
CA GLU A 71 9.19 -10.90 12.32
C GLU A 71 8.67 -12.12 13.09
N LYS A 72 9.32 -13.28 12.90
CA LYS A 72 9.05 -14.50 13.67
C LYS A 72 7.58 -14.97 13.62
N VAL A 73 6.96 -14.88 12.46
CA VAL A 73 5.62 -15.42 12.22
C VAL A 73 5.71 -16.94 12.17
N LYS A 74 4.94 -17.64 13.00
CA LYS A 74 4.90 -19.11 13.00
C LYS A 74 4.31 -19.62 11.70
N GLU A 75 4.77 -20.78 11.26
CA GLU A 75 4.19 -21.45 10.08
C GLU A 75 2.67 -21.64 10.20
N GLY A 76 1.95 -21.36 9.11
CA GLY A 76 0.49 -21.41 9.06
C GLY A 76 -0.12 -20.50 7.98
N GLU A 77 -1.44 -20.59 7.84
CA GLU A 77 -2.22 -19.72 6.95
C GLU A 77 -2.59 -18.41 7.65
N TYR A 78 -2.40 -17.29 6.96
CA TYR A 78 -2.71 -15.96 7.45
C TYR A 78 -3.33 -15.09 6.36
N THR A 79 -4.03 -14.04 6.78
CA THR A 79 -4.42 -12.94 5.90
C THR A 79 -3.67 -11.69 6.29
N ILE A 80 -3.04 -11.04 5.32
CA ILE A 80 -2.49 -9.68 5.49
C ILE A 80 -3.47 -8.68 4.89
N GLU A 81 -3.80 -7.65 5.67
CA GLU A 81 -4.66 -6.54 5.26
C GLU A 81 -3.91 -5.21 5.33
N PHE A 82 -3.99 -4.45 4.25
CA PHE A 82 -3.45 -3.10 4.15
C PHE A 82 -4.59 -2.07 4.24
N GLU A 83 -4.43 -1.08 5.10
CA GLU A 83 -5.32 0.07 5.11
C GLU A 83 -5.07 0.95 3.89
N THR A 84 -6.12 1.32 3.16
CA THR A 84 -5.99 2.28 2.05
C THR A 84 -5.67 3.65 2.62
N PRO A 85 -4.51 4.26 2.28
CA PRO A 85 -4.14 5.58 2.79
C PRO A 85 -5.12 6.66 2.30
N GLU A 86 -5.34 7.71 3.09
CA GLU A 86 -6.26 8.77 2.73
C GLU A 86 -5.85 9.45 1.41
N GLY A 87 -6.80 9.58 0.48
CA GLY A 87 -6.58 10.20 -0.83
C GLY A 87 -5.91 9.29 -1.86
N TYR A 88 -5.68 8.02 -1.52
CA TYR A 88 -5.14 7.01 -2.43
C TYR A 88 -6.20 6.01 -2.89
N THR A 89 -5.92 5.37 -4.01
CA THR A 89 -6.70 4.25 -4.57
C THR A 89 -5.75 3.06 -4.78
N PRO A 90 -6.15 1.82 -4.43
CA PRO A 90 -5.33 0.64 -4.73
C PRO A 90 -5.06 0.51 -6.22
N THR A 91 -3.83 0.13 -6.58
CA THR A 91 -3.44 -0.12 -7.97
C THR A 91 -3.84 -1.51 -8.47
N GLN A 92 -3.48 -1.83 -9.71
CA GLN A 92 -3.66 -3.14 -10.33
C GLN A 92 -2.85 -4.21 -9.60
N THR A 93 -3.43 -5.39 -9.39
CA THR A 93 -2.75 -6.51 -8.74
C THR A 93 -2.14 -7.48 -9.74
N GLY A 94 -1.11 -8.24 -9.35
CA GLY A 94 -0.60 -9.35 -10.17
C GLY A 94 0.15 -8.93 -11.43
N GLN A 95 0.67 -7.69 -11.50
CA GLN A 95 1.36 -7.16 -12.67
C GLN A 95 2.87 -7.36 -12.56
N GLY A 96 3.52 -7.79 -13.64
CA GLY A 96 4.98 -7.99 -13.63
C GLY A 96 5.41 -9.26 -12.89
N ARG A 97 6.35 -9.12 -11.94
CA ARG A 97 6.91 -10.25 -11.17
C ARG A 97 6.38 -10.20 -9.75
N VAL A 98 6.19 -11.36 -9.13
CA VAL A 98 5.70 -11.51 -7.74
C VAL A 98 6.51 -10.72 -6.69
N SER A 99 7.78 -10.41 -6.96
CA SER A 99 8.62 -9.62 -6.04
C SER A 99 8.47 -8.10 -6.20
N THR A 100 7.54 -7.66 -7.04
CA THR A 100 7.38 -6.27 -7.46
C THR A 100 5.93 -5.93 -7.82
N ASP A 101 5.02 -6.89 -7.74
CA ASP A 101 3.61 -6.66 -8.06
C ASP A 101 2.87 -6.17 -6.81
N SER A 102 1.63 -5.74 -7.00
CA SER A 102 0.73 -5.48 -5.86
C SER A 102 -0.09 -6.73 -5.56
N ASN A 103 -0.13 -7.14 -4.29
CA ASN A 103 -1.03 -8.19 -3.82
C ASN A 103 -2.43 -7.63 -3.45
N GLY A 104 -2.60 -6.31 -3.55
CA GLY A 104 -3.84 -5.59 -3.23
C GLY A 104 -3.95 -5.26 -1.74
N THR A 105 -5.16 -4.95 -1.27
CA THR A 105 -5.40 -4.56 0.13
C THR A 105 -5.67 -5.72 1.07
N SER A 106 -5.80 -6.94 0.54
CA SER A 106 -6.05 -8.16 1.32
C SER A 106 -5.49 -9.36 0.58
N SER A 107 -4.65 -10.16 1.25
CA SER A 107 -3.99 -11.31 0.64
C SER A 107 -3.93 -12.48 1.61
N LEU A 108 -4.37 -13.66 1.15
CA LEU A 108 -4.19 -14.92 1.88
C LEU A 108 -2.79 -15.45 1.58
N ILE A 109 -2.04 -15.78 2.61
CA ILE A 109 -0.66 -16.27 2.53
C ILE A 109 -0.51 -17.57 3.32
N LEU A 110 0.45 -18.38 2.90
CA LEU A 110 0.92 -19.54 3.65
C LEU A 110 2.36 -19.27 4.07
N VAL A 111 2.57 -19.10 5.36
CA VAL A 111 3.90 -18.93 5.94
C VAL A 111 4.51 -20.31 6.14
N GLU A 112 5.49 -20.67 5.32
CA GLU A 112 6.20 -21.95 5.41
C GLU A 112 7.58 -21.88 4.77
N GLY A 113 8.52 -22.69 5.26
CA GLY A 113 9.81 -22.90 4.61
C GLY A 113 10.82 -21.75 4.77
N ASN A 114 10.57 -20.57 4.19
CA ASN A 114 11.45 -19.41 4.24
C ASN A 114 10.67 -18.10 4.44
N ASP A 115 11.39 -17.01 4.65
CA ASP A 115 10.86 -15.65 4.63
C ASP A 115 10.13 -15.35 3.31
N ASP A 116 8.98 -14.67 3.42
CA ASP A 116 8.18 -14.19 2.29
C ASP A 116 8.17 -12.67 2.25
N LEU A 117 9.04 -12.12 1.41
CA LEU A 117 9.19 -10.68 1.18
C LEU A 117 8.48 -10.22 -0.11
N THR A 118 7.43 -10.93 -0.52
CA THR A 118 6.70 -10.66 -1.77
C THR A 118 5.28 -10.16 -1.54
N ILE A 119 4.99 -9.72 -0.32
CA ILE A 119 3.65 -9.26 0.07
C ILE A 119 3.66 -7.74 0.14
N ASP A 120 3.29 -7.12 -0.97
CA ASP A 120 3.35 -5.70 -1.20
C ASP A 120 1.97 -5.12 -1.55
N SER A 121 1.81 -3.81 -1.39
CA SER A 121 0.59 -3.12 -1.78
C SER A 121 0.87 -1.77 -2.43
N GLY A 122 0.47 -1.63 -3.69
CA GLY A 122 0.63 -0.40 -4.46
C GLY A 122 -0.63 0.44 -4.44
N PHE A 123 -0.47 1.76 -4.35
CA PHE A 123 -1.57 2.71 -4.39
C PHE A 123 -1.21 3.92 -5.25
N TYR A 124 -2.18 4.54 -5.90
CA TYR A 124 -1.97 5.77 -6.66
C TYR A 124 -2.90 6.88 -6.20
N LYS A 125 -2.52 8.14 -6.43
CA LYS A 125 -3.44 9.27 -6.33
C LYS A 125 -4.10 9.52 -7.68
N GLU A 126 -5.41 9.73 -7.69
CA GLU A 126 -6.01 10.34 -8.86
C GLU A 126 -5.45 11.76 -9.03
N PRO A 127 -5.20 12.23 -10.27
CA PRO A 127 -4.89 13.63 -10.47
C PRO A 127 -6.00 14.43 -9.79
N VAL A 128 -5.62 15.38 -8.95
CA VAL A 128 -6.55 16.41 -8.51
C VAL A 128 -6.88 17.19 -9.78
N THR A 129 -7.87 16.70 -10.51
CA THR A 129 -8.59 17.50 -11.47
C THR A 129 -9.27 18.54 -10.60
N HIS A 130 -8.54 19.63 -10.35
CA HIS A 130 -9.19 20.90 -10.28
C HIS A 130 -10.01 20.93 -11.55
N LYS A 131 -11.32 20.69 -11.44
CA LYS A 131 -12.24 21.36 -12.33
C LYS A 131 -11.97 22.83 -12.06
N VAL A 132 -10.92 23.36 -12.70
CA VAL A 132 -10.87 24.76 -13.06
C VAL A 132 -12.17 24.89 -13.84
N GLY A 133 -13.17 25.46 -13.20
CA GLY A 133 -14.42 25.80 -13.85
C GLY A 133 -14.04 26.73 -15.00
N ASP A 134 -13.85 26.17 -16.18
CA ASP A 134 -14.81 26.29 -17.26
C ASP A 134 -15.75 27.47 -17.10
N LYS A 135 -15.20 28.67 -17.30
CA LYS A 135 -15.72 29.64 -18.25
C LYS A 135 -14.62 30.64 -18.55
N VAL A 136 -14.31 30.79 -19.83
CA VAL A 136 -13.73 32.03 -20.33
C VAL A 136 -14.93 32.94 -20.60
N TRP A 137 -15.06 34.01 -19.83
CA TRP A 137 -16.01 35.09 -20.11
C TRP A 137 -15.21 36.35 -20.50
N ASP A 138 -15.78 37.17 -21.38
CA ASP A 138 -15.27 38.52 -21.57
C ASP A 138 -15.70 39.34 -20.35
N ASP A 139 -14.75 39.58 -19.45
CA ASP A 139 -14.92 40.48 -18.32
C ASP A 139 -15.01 41.92 -18.85
N LEU A 140 -16.24 42.35 -19.12
CA LEU A 140 -16.55 43.64 -19.75
C LEU A 140 -16.39 44.80 -18.77
N ASN A 141 -16.52 44.52 -17.47
CA ASN A 141 -16.54 45.52 -16.41
C ASN A 141 -15.23 45.55 -15.59
N LYS A 142 -14.34 44.56 -15.77
CA LYS A 142 -13.04 44.34 -15.13
C LYS A 142 -13.09 44.04 -13.64
N ASP A 143 -14.14 43.38 -13.15
CA ASP A 143 -14.31 43.08 -11.73
C ASP A 143 -13.84 41.66 -11.33
N GLY A 144 -13.53 40.80 -12.31
CA GLY A 144 -13.08 39.43 -12.07
C GLY A 144 -14.17 38.47 -11.57
N ILE A 145 -15.44 38.84 -11.65
CA ILE A 145 -16.61 38.03 -11.32
C ILE A 145 -17.39 37.77 -12.61
N GLN A 146 -18.03 36.59 -12.72
CA GLN A 146 -18.87 36.30 -13.87
C GLN A 146 -20.30 36.82 -13.59
N ASP A 147 -20.72 37.86 -14.31
CA ASP A 147 -22.08 38.41 -14.22
C ASP A 147 -23.06 37.71 -15.18
N ASP A 148 -24.36 37.75 -14.86
CA ASP A 148 -25.45 37.17 -15.67
C ASP A 148 -25.53 37.74 -17.11
N ASN A 149 -24.91 38.90 -17.35
CA ASN A 149 -24.92 39.59 -18.64
C ASN A 149 -23.66 39.35 -19.49
N GLU A 150 -22.73 38.51 -19.04
CA GLU A 150 -21.48 38.24 -19.75
C GLU A 150 -21.56 36.91 -20.52
N PRO A 151 -21.57 36.95 -21.87
CA PRO A 151 -21.70 35.75 -22.67
C PRO A 151 -20.42 34.89 -22.57
N GLY A 152 -20.61 33.58 -22.37
CA GLY A 152 -19.48 32.63 -22.37
C GLY A 152 -18.88 32.46 -23.76
N ILE A 153 -17.55 32.44 -23.84
CA ILE A 153 -16.82 32.21 -25.10
C ILE A 153 -16.70 30.71 -25.33
N SER A 154 -17.42 30.18 -26.33
CA SER A 154 -17.23 28.80 -26.79
C SER A 154 -16.10 28.75 -27.83
N ASN A 155 -15.13 27.84 -27.64
CA ASN A 155 -13.96 27.51 -28.48
C ASN A 155 -12.56 28.01 -28.03
N VAL A 156 -12.32 28.25 -26.74
CA VAL A 156 -10.95 28.55 -26.29
C VAL A 156 -10.15 27.25 -26.10
N LYS A 157 -9.18 27.02 -26.99
CA LYS A 157 -8.14 26.00 -26.82
C LYS A 157 -7.09 26.56 -25.86
N VAL A 158 -7.17 26.17 -24.59
CA VAL A 158 -6.19 26.60 -23.58
C VAL A 158 -4.84 25.91 -23.85
N LEU A 159 -3.89 26.67 -24.40
CA LEU A 159 -2.48 26.28 -24.39
C LEU A 159 -1.94 26.54 -22.99
N SER A 160 -1.78 25.50 -22.18
CA SER A 160 -1.07 25.63 -20.90
C SER A 160 0.40 25.96 -21.19
N ARG A 161 0.77 27.24 -21.12
CA ARG A 161 2.18 27.64 -21.00
C ARG A 161 2.56 27.60 -19.53
N ILE A 162 3.27 26.55 -19.15
CA ILE A 162 4.05 26.52 -17.91
C ILE A 162 5.07 27.67 -18.01
N HIS A 163 5.05 28.60 -17.06
CA HIS A 163 6.06 29.66 -16.97
C HIS A 163 7.12 29.27 -15.93
N SER A 164 8.34 29.18 -16.47
CA SER A 164 9.71 29.24 -15.90
C SER A 164 10.10 28.39 -14.70
#